data_AF-X1IWN2-F1
#
_entry.id   AF-X1IWN2-F1
#
_cell.length_a   1.000
_cell.length_b   1.000
_cell.length_c   1.000
_cell.angle_alpha   90.00
_cell.angle_beta   90.00
_cell.angle_gamma   90.00
#
_symmetry.space_group_name_H-M   'P 1'
#
loop_
_entity.id
_entity.type
_entity.pdbx_description
1 polymer ?
#
loop_
_entity_poly.entity_id
_entity_poly.type
_entity_poly.pdbx_seq_one_letter_code
_entity_poly.pdbx_strand_id
1 'polypeptide(L)'
;YKEVLDGLPKDMIVMYWKYNTKEKHPLIEKIKDFKLPFIVSPSIIDYNRIFPSFVRSEKNMTNLIKNGFKNGAMGEITSSWGDYKNKEIRENRFYGFIFSSQVGWNPIKKVNIIHYWKSLITHFFGIYDDRLFKVIKILRSIEVDKRLHTRPTFYYNHFFSHPYNKKSSSYRKNLKTSKFESVIKDMHEVITLCKDLETKVLRNKENLLNFAFVAKHIKFYCKKRINSKKLADFSPKRAKKAYKLQIIRELENLIKDLTSLLEEYELLWMSVA
;
A
#
# COMPACT_ATOMS: atom_id res chain seq x y z
N TYR A 1 -17.07 -22.94 20.48
CA TYR A 1 -17.93 -23.84 21.26
C TYR A 1 -19.29 -23.88 20.59
N LYS A 2 -19.85 -25.08 20.37
CA LYS A 2 -21.11 -25.23 19.62
C LYS A 2 -22.28 -24.63 20.41
N GLU A 3 -22.29 -24.81 21.72
CA GLU A 3 -23.35 -24.29 22.61
C GLU A 3 -23.46 -22.77 22.51
N VAL A 4 -22.33 -22.07 22.35
CA VAL A 4 -22.31 -20.61 22.18
C VAL A 4 -23.01 -20.19 20.90
N LEU A 5 -22.76 -20.87 19.77
CA LEU A 5 -23.35 -20.51 18.47
C LEU A 5 -24.84 -20.87 18.40
N ASP A 6 -25.25 -21.95 19.05
CA ASP A 6 -26.66 -22.35 19.14
C ASP A 6 -27.47 -21.34 19.96
N GLY A 7 -26.89 -20.75 21.01
CA GLY A 7 -27.51 -19.75 21.88
C GLY A 7 -27.51 -18.31 21.35
N LEU A 8 -26.89 -18.02 20.21
CA LEU A 8 -26.91 -16.67 19.63
C LEU A 8 -28.31 -16.30 19.11
N PRO A 9 -28.72 -15.03 19.22
CA PRO A 9 -29.94 -14.53 18.57
C PRO A 9 -29.93 -14.83 17.08
N LYS A 10 -31.03 -15.39 16.56
CA LYS A 10 -31.10 -15.87 15.16
C LYS A 10 -31.18 -14.76 14.12
N ASP A 11 -31.48 -13.54 14.56
CA ASP A 11 -31.48 -12.30 13.79
C ASP A 11 -30.12 -11.57 13.82
N MET A 12 -29.15 -12.05 14.62
CA MET A 12 -27.82 -11.46 14.67
C MET A 12 -27.05 -11.71 13.36
N ILE A 13 -26.65 -10.63 12.68
CA ILE A 13 -25.84 -10.71 11.47
C ILE A 13 -24.36 -10.91 11.83
N VAL A 14 -23.81 -12.07 11.47
CA VAL A 14 -22.40 -12.38 11.67
C VAL A 14 -21.55 -11.67 10.62
N MET A 15 -20.56 -10.90 11.05
CA MET A 15 -19.55 -10.33 10.15
C MET A 15 -18.29 -11.21 10.11
N TYR A 16 -18.12 -11.96 9.03
CA TYR A 16 -16.93 -12.79 8.83
C TYR A 16 -15.82 -12.02 8.12
N TRP A 17 -14.77 -11.63 8.86
CA TRP A 17 -13.62 -10.91 8.33
C TRP A 17 -12.41 -11.83 8.13
N LYS A 18 -11.74 -11.73 6.97
CA LYS A 18 -10.49 -12.47 6.70
C LYS A 18 -9.67 -11.81 5.60
N TYR A 19 -8.42 -11.42 5.87
CA TYR A 19 -7.60 -10.62 4.94
C TYR A 19 -6.49 -11.40 4.21
N ASN A 20 -6.63 -12.72 4.14
CA ASN A 20 -5.78 -13.54 3.29
C ASN A 20 -6.36 -13.65 1.87
N THR A 21 -5.54 -14.11 0.92
CA THR A 21 -5.97 -14.23 -0.49
C THR A 21 -6.42 -15.65 -0.85
N LYS A 22 -6.86 -16.46 0.13
CA LYS A 22 -7.29 -17.85 -0.14
C LYS A 22 -8.64 -17.84 -0.87
N GLU A 23 -8.89 -18.83 -1.72
CA GLU A 23 -10.17 -18.99 -2.44
C GLU A 23 -11.25 -19.66 -1.58
N LYS A 24 -10.82 -20.52 -0.64
CA LYS A 24 -11.70 -21.27 0.25
C LYS A 24 -11.69 -20.67 1.65
N HIS A 25 -12.88 -20.47 2.21
CA HIS A 25 -13.10 -20.00 3.57
C HIS A 25 -14.01 -20.98 4.32
N PRO A 26 -13.50 -22.13 4.78
CA PRO A 26 -14.33 -23.21 5.37
C PRO A 26 -15.08 -22.79 6.65
N LEU A 27 -14.67 -21.69 7.30
CA LEU A 27 -15.42 -21.13 8.41
C LEU A 27 -16.77 -20.54 7.99
N ILE A 28 -16.93 -20.10 6.74
CA ILE A 28 -18.20 -19.61 6.21
C ILE A 28 -19.22 -20.76 6.13
N GLU A 29 -18.79 -21.94 5.65
CA GLU A 29 -19.63 -23.14 5.62
C GLU A 29 -20.12 -23.50 7.03
N LYS A 30 -19.23 -23.42 8.03
CA LYS A 30 -19.62 -23.62 9.44
C LYS A 30 -20.63 -22.59 9.93
N ILE A 31 -20.47 -21.31 9.59
CA ILE A 31 -21.45 -20.26 9.98
C ILE A 31 -22.82 -20.56 9.38
N LYS A 32 -22.85 -21.01 8.11
CA LYS A 32 -24.07 -21.40 7.41
C LYS A 32 -24.81 -22.55 8.12
N ASP A 33 -24.09 -23.53 8.68
CA ASP A 33 -24.69 -24.66 9.40
C ASP A 33 -25.52 -24.22 10.63
N PHE A 34 -25.16 -23.09 11.25
CA PHE A 34 -25.91 -22.50 12.38
C PHE A 34 -27.11 -21.64 11.97
N LYS A 35 -27.38 -21.52 10.65
CA LYS A 35 -28.49 -20.75 10.07
C LYS A 35 -28.51 -19.28 10.52
N LEU A 36 -27.35 -18.70 10.82
CA LEU A 36 -27.22 -17.28 11.15
C LEU A 36 -27.05 -16.47 9.85
N PRO A 37 -27.74 -15.33 9.72
CA PRO A 37 -27.46 -14.40 8.63
C PRO A 37 -26.02 -13.90 8.75
N PHE A 38 -25.34 -13.71 7.61
CA PHE A 38 -23.96 -13.24 7.64
C PHE A 38 -23.61 -12.37 6.45
N ILE A 39 -22.61 -11.54 6.67
CA ILE A 39 -21.90 -10.76 5.66
C ILE A 39 -20.43 -11.13 5.69
N VAL A 40 -19.73 -10.87 4.59
CA VAL A 40 -18.27 -11.01 4.55
C VAL A 40 -17.59 -9.64 4.61
N SER A 41 -16.42 -9.59 5.22
CA SER A 41 -15.63 -8.36 5.28
C SER A 41 -14.23 -8.57 4.70
N PRO A 42 -14.04 -8.27 3.40
CA PRO A 42 -12.71 -8.15 2.80
C PRO A 42 -12.04 -6.86 3.26
N SER A 43 -10.78 -6.64 2.90
CA SER A 43 -10.07 -5.41 3.26
C SER A 43 -9.32 -4.80 2.09
N ILE A 44 -9.28 -3.47 2.09
CA ILE A 44 -8.19 -2.74 1.46
C ILE A 44 -6.94 -3.02 2.31
N ILE A 45 -5.92 -3.62 1.70
CA ILE A 45 -4.71 -4.03 2.41
C ILE A 45 -3.68 -2.91 2.31
N ASP A 46 -3.88 -1.88 3.12
CA ASP A 46 -3.02 -0.69 3.20
C ASP A 46 -2.39 -0.47 4.58
N TYR A 47 -2.87 -1.16 5.62
CA TYR A 47 -2.35 -1.06 6.97
C TYR A 47 -0.82 -1.34 7.06
N ASN A 48 -0.10 -0.41 7.70
CA ASN A 48 1.35 -0.41 7.96
C ASN A 48 2.22 -0.39 6.69
N ARG A 49 1.81 0.37 5.66
CA ARG A 49 2.56 0.57 4.41
C ARG A 49 2.15 1.86 3.70
N ILE A 50 3.08 2.49 2.97
CA ILE A 50 2.83 3.80 2.35
C ILE A 50 1.82 3.80 1.19
N PHE A 51 1.64 2.66 0.52
CA PHE A 51 0.71 2.52 -0.60
C PHE A 51 -0.04 1.21 -0.53
N PRO A 52 -1.37 1.18 -0.79
CA PRO A 52 -2.16 -0.04 -0.70
C PRO A 52 -1.63 -1.19 -1.57
N SER A 53 -1.83 -2.40 -1.07
CA SER A 53 -1.63 -3.62 -1.85
C SER A 53 -2.80 -3.86 -2.78
N PHE A 54 -2.83 -3.22 -3.95
CA PHE A 54 -3.95 -3.48 -4.85
C PHE A 54 -4.05 -4.94 -5.26
N VAL A 55 -2.93 -5.60 -5.60
CA VAL A 55 -2.98 -7.02 -6.02
C VAL A 55 -3.50 -7.94 -4.92
N ARG A 56 -3.11 -7.73 -3.65
CA ARG A 56 -3.62 -8.56 -2.56
C ARG A 56 -5.04 -8.19 -2.19
N SER A 57 -5.39 -6.90 -2.21
CA SER A 57 -6.76 -6.43 -1.94
C SER A 57 -7.72 -6.99 -2.99
N GLU A 58 -7.38 -6.87 -4.27
CA GLU A 58 -8.16 -7.41 -5.40
C GLU A 58 -8.41 -8.91 -5.24
N LYS A 59 -7.37 -9.68 -4.92
CA LYS A 59 -7.50 -11.13 -4.68
C LYS A 59 -8.32 -11.44 -3.43
N ASN A 60 -8.09 -10.72 -2.33
CA ASN A 60 -8.83 -10.91 -1.08
C ASN A 60 -10.33 -10.63 -1.28
N MET A 61 -10.66 -9.46 -1.86
CA MET A 61 -12.02 -9.06 -2.20
C MET A 61 -12.67 -10.09 -3.12
N THR A 62 -12.06 -10.36 -4.29
CA THR A 62 -12.61 -11.32 -5.27
C THR A 62 -12.91 -12.67 -4.62
N ASN A 63 -11.98 -13.21 -3.86
CA ASN A 63 -12.11 -14.56 -3.31
C ASN A 63 -13.11 -14.62 -2.15
N LEU A 64 -13.03 -13.68 -1.20
CA LEU A 64 -13.88 -13.70 -0.02
C LEU A 64 -15.33 -13.37 -0.36
N ILE A 65 -15.55 -12.37 -1.22
CA ILE A 65 -16.90 -11.96 -1.68
C ILE A 65 -17.56 -13.10 -2.44
N LYS A 66 -16.84 -13.69 -3.41
CA LYS A 66 -17.36 -14.83 -4.18
C LYS A 66 -17.66 -16.04 -3.30
N ASN A 67 -16.81 -16.32 -2.31
CA ASN A 67 -17.04 -17.41 -1.37
C ASN A 67 -18.26 -17.15 -0.48
N GLY A 68 -18.40 -15.92 0.02
CA GLY A 68 -19.57 -15.46 0.77
C GLY A 68 -20.86 -15.61 -0.04
N PHE A 69 -20.90 -15.06 -1.24
CA PHE A 69 -22.05 -15.15 -2.15
C PHE A 69 -22.49 -16.59 -2.40
N LYS A 70 -21.54 -17.49 -2.71
CA LYS A 70 -21.83 -18.92 -2.93
C LYS A 70 -22.40 -19.63 -1.70
N ASN A 71 -22.16 -19.10 -0.51
CA ASN A 71 -22.63 -19.67 0.75
C ASN A 71 -23.83 -18.93 1.35
N GLY A 72 -24.41 -17.97 0.62
CA GLY A 72 -25.61 -17.24 1.06
C GLY A 72 -25.33 -16.02 1.92
N ALA A 73 -24.14 -15.41 1.81
CA ALA A 73 -23.90 -14.10 2.43
C ALA A 73 -24.91 -13.08 1.89
N MET A 74 -25.44 -12.24 2.79
CA MET A 74 -26.41 -11.21 2.44
C MET A 74 -25.77 -9.98 1.82
N GLY A 75 -24.45 -9.83 1.96
CA GLY A 75 -23.70 -8.71 1.44
C GLY A 75 -22.25 -8.70 1.93
N GLU A 76 -21.59 -7.56 1.73
CA GLU A 76 -20.22 -7.32 2.15
C GLU A 76 -20.05 -5.95 2.80
N ILE A 77 -19.09 -5.86 3.72
CA ILE A 77 -18.59 -4.58 4.25
C ILE A 77 -17.07 -4.56 4.05
N THR A 78 -16.59 -3.68 3.18
CA THR A 78 -15.15 -3.56 2.95
C THR A 78 -14.47 -2.85 4.10
N SER A 79 -13.59 -3.56 4.79
CA SER A 79 -12.74 -3.00 5.84
C SER A 79 -11.67 -2.08 5.24
N SER A 80 -11.42 -0.98 5.96
CA SER A 80 -10.21 -0.17 5.82
C SER A 80 -9.70 0.11 7.24
N TRP A 81 -8.44 -0.22 7.48
CA TRP A 81 -7.84 -0.15 8.81
C TRP A 81 -6.81 0.97 8.90
N GLY A 82 -6.73 1.59 10.07
CA GLY A 82 -5.77 2.65 10.40
C GLY A 82 -4.75 2.21 11.45
N ASP A 83 -4.16 1.03 11.28
CA ASP A 83 -3.24 0.45 12.25
C ASP A 83 -2.07 1.39 12.56
N TYR A 84 -1.56 1.33 13.79
CA TYR A 84 -0.40 2.11 14.23
C TYR A 84 -0.53 3.62 13.98
N LYS A 85 -1.68 4.21 14.34
CA LYS A 85 -2.00 5.64 14.19
C LYS A 85 -2.25 6.08 12.74
N ASN A 86 -2.69 5.16 11.86
CA ASN A 86 -3.20 5.46 10.52
C ASN A 86 -2.27 6.38 9.69
N LYS A 87 -1.00 6.01 9.52
CA LYS A 87 -0.01 6.87 8.82
C LYS A 87 -0.25 6.94 7.32
N GLU A 88 -1.14 6.10 6.82
CA GLU A 88 -1.51 5.97 5.43
C GLU A 88 -2.37 7.15 4.95
N ILE A 89 -2.18 7.56 3.69
CA ILE A 89 -3.05 8.54 3.04
C ILE A 89 -4.37 7.86 2.67
N ARG A 90 -5.48 8.37 3.24
CA ARG A 90 -6.82 7.80 3.13
C ARG A 90 -7.30 7.70 1.69
N GLU A 91 -7.00 8.68 0.86
CA GLU A 91 -7.50 8.84 -0.52
C GLU A 91 -6.98 7.73 -1.44
N ASN A 92 -5.86 7.09 -1.07
CA ASN A 92 -5.36 5.91 -1.76
C ASN A 92 -6.29 4.69 -1.60
N ARG A 93 -7.27 4.74 -0.70
CA ARG A 93 -8.26 3.67 -0.46
C ARG A 93 -9.40 3.68 -1.47
N PHE A 94 -9.70 4.81 -2.12
CA PHE A 94 -10.84 4.92 -3.05
C PHE A 94 -10.83 3.85 -4.13
N TYR A 95 -9.65 3.53 -4.67
CA TYR A 95 -9.51 2.48 -5.68
C TYR A 95 -9.92 1.10 -5.17
N GLY A 96 -9.61 0.79 -3.91
CA GLY A 96 -9.99 -0.46 -3.27
C GLY A 96 -11.50 -0.53 -3.00
N PHE A 97 -12.11 0.57 -2.56
CA PHE A 97 -13.56 0.65 -2.39
C PHE A 97 -14.30 0.45 -3.71
N ILE A 98 -13.89 1.16 -4.77
CA ILE A 98 -14.50 1.00 -6.11
C ILE A 98 -14.34 -0.43 -6.62
N PHE A 99 -13.18 -1.06 -6.40
CA PHE A 99 -12.96 -2.45 -6.79
C PHE A 99 -13.91 -3.38 -6.04
N SER A 100 -14.01 -3.24 -4.71
CA SER A 100 -14.90 -4.07 -3.92
C SER A 100 -16.34 -3.92 -4.36
N SER A 101 -16.82 -2.68 -4.58
CA SER A 101 -18.18 -2.44 -5.09
C SER A 101 -18.44 -3.14 -6.43
N GLN A 102 -17.46 -3.17 -7.34
CA GLN A 102 -17.61 -3.89 -8.61
C GLN A 102 -17.68 -5.41 -8.41
N VAL A 103 -16.92 -5.97 -7.46
CA VAL A 103 -17.00 -7.39 -7.13
C VAL A 103 -18.31 -7.71 -6.41
N GLY A 104 -18.72 -6.92 -5.42
CA GLY A 104 -19.98 -7.08 -4.70
C GLY A 104 -21.22 -7.00 -5.59
N TRP A 105 -21.18 -6.15 -6.63
CA TRP A 105 -22.26 -6.06 -7.62
C TRP A 105 -22.44 -7.35 -8.45
N ASN A 106 -21.34 -8.03 -8.80
CA ASN A 106 -21.42 -9.33 -9.50
C ASN A 106 -20.26 -10.26 -9.07
N PRO A 107 -20.43 -10.98 -7.94
CA PRO A 107 -19.38 -11.81 -7.35
C PRO A 107 -18.90 -12.98 -8.21
N ILE A 108 -19.73 -13.41 -9.16
CA ILE A 108 -19.44 -14.55 -10.04
C ILE A 108 -18.64 -14.10 -11.27
N LYS A 109 -18.84 -12.86 -11.74
CA LYS A 109 -18.15 -12.32 -12.91
C LYS A 109 -16.66 -12.12 -12.62
N LYS A 110 -15.82 -12.73 -13.44
CA LYS A 110 -14.37 -12.53 -13.37
C LYS A 110 -14.03 -11.10 -13.82
N VAL A 111 -13.36 -10.36 -12.95
CA VAL A 111 -12.86 -9.02 -13.29
C VAL A 111 -11.58 -9.13 -14.11
N ASN A 112 -11.56 -8.50 -15.29
CA ASN A 112 -10.32 -8.28 -16.03
C ASN A 112 -9.59 -7.09 -15.42
N ILE A 113 -8.51 -7.34 -14.68
CA ILE A 113 -7.78 -6.32 -13.93
C ILE A 113 -7.23 -5.20 -14.82
N ILE A 114 -6.73 -5.51 -16.02
CA ILE A 114 -6.17 -4.49 -16.92
C ILE A 114 -7.29 -3.57 -17.42
N HIS A 115 -8.39 -4.16 -17.89
CA HIS A 115 -9.55 -3.39 -18.34
C HIS A 115 -10.14 -2.56 -17.20
N TYR A 116 -10.30 -3.16 -16.01
CA TYR A 116 -10.78 -2.48 -14.81
C TYR A 116 -9.97 -1.22 -14.51
N TRP A 117 -8.64 -1.33 -14.43
CA TRP A 117 -7.80 -0.17 -14.09
C TRP A 117 -7.82 0.91 -15.18
N LYS A 118 -7.84 0.53 -16.47
CA LYS A 118 -7.99 1.51 -17.55
C LYS A 118 -9.31 2.27 -17.42
N SER A 119 -10.42 1.57 -17.21
CA SER A 119 -11.74 2.18 -17.04
C SER A 119 -11.80 3.04 -15.78
N LEU A 120 -11.37 2.50 -14.63
CA LEU A 120 -11.36 3.22 -13.36
C LEU A 120 -10.59 4.53 -13.50
N ILE A 121 -9.36 4.49 -14.02
CA ILE A 121 -8.50 5.67 -14.09
C ILE A 121 -9.12 6.71 -15.01
N THR A 122 -9.68 6.28 -16.15
CA THR A 122 -10.33 7.16 -17.12
C THR A 122 -11.51 7.89 -16.47
N HIS A 123 -12.39 7.17 -15.78
CA HIS A 123 -13.55 7.78 -15.13
C HIS A 123 -13.18 8.60 -13.89
N PHE A 124 -12.20 8.14 -13.12
CA PHE A 124 -11.78 8.79 -11.88
C PHE A 124 -11.09 10.13 -12.16
N PHE A 125 -10.24 10.22 -13.19
CA PHE A 125 -9.56 11.48 -13.55
C PHE A 125 -10.29 12.28 -14.65
N GLY A 126 -11.32 11.70 -15.26
CA GLY A 126 -12.14 12.34 -16.29
C GLY A 126 -11.51 12.45 -17.67
N ILE A 127 -10.35 11.83 -17.91
CA ILE A 127 -9.65 11.84 -19.21
C ILE A 127 -9.07 10.47 -19.54
N TYR A 128 -8.94 10.17 -20.84
CA TYR A 128 -8.12 9.06 -21.30
C TYR A 128 -6.69 9.54 -21.58
N ASP A 129 -5.73 9.10 -20.76
CA ASP A 129 -4.30 9.32 -20.97
C ASP A 129 -3.52 8.10 -20.47
N ASP A 130 -2.83 7.39 -21.37
CA ASP A 130 -2.09 6.16 -21.03
C ASP A 130 -0.99 6.39 -19.97
N ARG A 131 -0.53 7.63 -19.79
CA ARG A 131 0.44 7.99 -18.76
C ARG A 131 -0.13 7.80 -17.34
N LEU A 132 -1.43 7.98 -17.14
CA LEU A 132 -2.08 7.69 -15.85
C LEU A 132 -2.01 6.19 -15.52
N PHE A 133 -2.30 5.34 -16.51
CA PHE A 133 -2.17 3.89 -16.34
C PHE A 133 -0.72 3.46 -16.08
N LYS A 134 0.25 4.14 -16.71
CA LYS A 134 1.68 3.92 -16.46
C LYS A 134 2.06 4.21 -15.01
N VAL A 135 1.58 5.31 -14.41
CA VAL A 135 1.81 5.63 -12.99
C VAL A 135 1.36 4.48 -12.08
N ILE A 136 0.12 4.01 -12.26
CA ILE A 136 -0.43 2.89 -11.49
C ILE A 136 0.38 1.61 -11.71
N LYS A 137 0.76 1.30 -12.95
CA LYS A 137 1.58 0.12 -13.27
C LYS A 137 2.93 0.14 -12.54
N ILE A 138 3.60 1.29 -12.51
CA ILE A 138 4.87 1.46 -11.80
C ILE A 138 4.67 1.26 -10.30
N LEU A 139 3.69 1.94 -9.67
CA LEU A 139 3.44 1.81 -8.23
C LEU A 139 3.08 0.38 -7.83
N ARG A 140 2.27 -0.32 -8.64
CA ARG A 140 1.93 -1.75 -8.42
C ARG A 140 3.16 -2.66 -8.49
N SER A 141 4.09 -2.39 -9.40
CA SER A 141 5.32 -3.21 -9.56
C SER A 141 6.18 -3.25 -8.29
N ILE A 142 6.13 -2.21 -7.45
CA ILE A 142 6.91 -2.11 -6.22
C ILE A 142 6.65 -3.31 -5.30
N GLU A 143 5.38 -3.70 -5.14
CA GLU A 143 5.03 -4.87 -4.35
C GLU A 143 5.11 -6.17 -5.15
N VAL A 144 4.57 -6.18 -6.38
CA VAL A 144 4.49 -7.40 -7.21
C VAL A 144 5.87 -8.03 -7.37
N ASP A 145 6.87 -7.20 -7.67
CA ASP A 145 8.23 -7.66 -7.92
C ASP A 145 9.10 -7.57 -6.64
N LYS A 146 8.49 -7.26 -5.49
CA LYS A 146 9.15 -7.14 -4.17
C LYS A 146 10.36 -6.19 -4.21
N ARG A 147 10.24 -5.08 -4.92
CA ARG A 147 11.36 -4.19 -5.31
C ARG A 147 12.05 -3.48 -4.14
N LEU A 148 11.43 -3.47 -2.96
CA LEU A 148 11.99 -2.85 -1.73
C LEU A 148 12.71 -3.82 -0.80
N HIS A 149 12.79 -5.11 -1.16
CA HIS A 149 13.46 -6.18 -0.40
C HIS A 149 13.04 -6.27 1.07
N THR A 150 11.82 -5.86 1.38
CA THR A 150 11.25 -5.97 2.73
C THR A 150 9.82 -6.49 2.66
N ARG A 151 9.35 -7.07 3.78
CA ARG A 151 7.94 -7.40 3.91
C ARG A 151 7.15 -6.10 3.93
N PRO A 152 6.05 -5.97 3.18
CA PRO A 152 5.30 -4.73 3.12
C PRO A 152 4.88 -4.19 4.49
N THR A 153 4.47 -5.06 5.42
CA THR A 153 4.08 -4.69 6.80
C THR A 153 5.24 -4.28 7.70
N PHE A 154 6.49 -4.33 7.23
CA PHE A 154 7.66 -3.80 7.95
C PHE A 154 8.21 -2.54 7.29
N TYR A 155 7.50 -1.98 6.31
CA TYR A 155 7.94 -0.80 5.59
C TYR A 155 8.28 0.35 6.54
N TYR A 156 7.34 0.75 7.41
CA TYR A 156 7.56 1.87 8.33
C TYR A 156 8.63 1.57 9.38
N ASN A 157 8.77 0.32 9.84
CA ASN A 157 9.85 -0.06 10.75
C ASN A 157 11.23 0.22 10.14
N HIS A 158 11.41 -0.03 8.85
CA HIS A 158 12.67 0.26 8.15
C HIS A 158 12.78 1.72 7.69
N PHE A 159 11.66 2.36 7.41
CA PHE A 159 11.61 3.78 7.11
C PHE A 159 12.11 4.59 8.31
N PHE A 160 11.58 4.34 9.51
CA PHE A 160 11.95 5.05 10.74
C PHE A 160 13.18 4.46 11.45
N SER A 161 13.76 3.36 10.98
CA SER A 161 14.93 2.76 11.66
C SER A 161 16.14 3.68 11.64
N HIS A 162 16.74 3.94 12.80
CA HIS A 162 17.98 4.69 12.91
C HIS A 162 19.19 3.94 12.29
N PRO A 163 20.02 4.58 11.44
CA PRO A 163 21.12 3.92 10.73
C PRO A 163 22.28 3.43 11.63
N TYR A 164 22.35 3.90 12.89
CA TYR A 164 23.41 3.52 13.84
C TYR A 164 22.93 2.73 15.07
N ASN A 165 21.73 2.15 15.05
CA ASN A 165 21.27 1.37 16.21
C ASN A 165 22.24 0.18 16.49
N LYS A 166 22.78 0.07 17.70
CA LYS A 166 23.84 -0.91 18.06
C LYS A 166 23.42 -2.38 17.83
N LYS A 167 22.13 -2.72 17.94
CA LYS A 167 21.59 -4.08 17.65
C LYS A 167 21.52 -4.41 16.14
N SER A 168 21.92 -3.50 15.25
CA SER A 168 21.71 -3.61 13.80
C SER A 168 22.97 -3.91 12.97
N SER A 169 24.15 -4.14 13.56
CA SER A 169 25.39 -4.37 12.77
C SER A 169 25.28 -5.56 11.80
N SER A 170 24.78 -6.72 12.26
CA SER A 170 24.51 -7.89 11.40
C SER A 170 23.37 -7.63 10.40
N TYR A 171 22.32 -6.94 10.85
CA TYR A 171 21.18 -6.55 10.01
C TYR A 171 21.57 -5.55 8.89
N ARG A 172 22.53 -4.67 9.14
CA ARG A 172 23.04 -3.66 8.20
C ARG A 172 23.91 -4.25 7.09
N LYS A 173 24.73 -5.26 7.41
CA LYS A 173 25.58 -5.95 6.41
C LYS A 173 24.75 -6.72 5.37
N ASN A 174 23.60 -7.26 5.78
CA ASN A 174 22.70 -8.01 4.90
C ASN A 174 21.63 -7.15 4.21
N LEU A 175 21.80 -5.82 4.20
CA LEU A 175 20.89 -4.92 3.49
C LEU A 175 20.96 -5.13 1.98
N LYS A 176 19.88 -5.69 1.44
CA LYS A 176 19.65 -5.78 0.00
C LYS A 176 19.17 -4.42 -0.50
N THR A 177 20.04 -3.78 -1.29
CA THR A 177 19.77 -2.49 -1.96
C THR A 177 19.90 -2.64 -3.48
N SER A 178 19.99 -3.87 -3.99
CA SER A 178 20.09 -4.13 -5.43
C SER A 178 18.87 -3.55 -6.14
N LYS A 179 19.11 -2.91 -7.29
CA LYS A 179 18.09 -2.26 -8.13
C LYS A 179 17.39 -1.05 -7.49
N PHE A 180 17.80 -0.57 -6.32
CA PHE A 180 17.21 0.63 -5.72
C PHE A 180 17.42 1.89 -6.57
N GLU A 181 18.53 2.00 -7.30
CA GLU A 181 18.73 3.10 -8.27
C GLU A 181 17.69 3.08 -9.40
N SER A 182 17.32 1.88 -9.89
CA SER A 182 16.22 1.73 -10.84
C SER A 182 14.87 2.10 -10.22
N VAL A 183 14.62 1.72 -8.96
CA VAL A 183 13.40 2.16 -8.25
C VAL A 183 13.37 3.68 -8.10
N ILE A 184 14.50 4.31 -7.76
CA ILE A 184 14.62 5.77 -7.65
C ILE A 184 14.31 6.45 -8.99
N LYS A 185 14.81 5.92 -10.11
CA LYS A 185 14.51 6.41 -11.46
C LYS A 185 13.01 6.30 -11.77
N ASP A 186 12.40 5.15 -11.49
CA ASP A 186 10.96 4.94 -11.72
C ASP A 186 10.10 5.88 -10.84
N MET A 187 10.50 6.08 -9.58
CA MET A 187 9.80 7.03 -8.70
C MET A 187 9.97 8.47 -9.18
N HIS A 188 11.12 8.83 -9.73
CA HIS A 188 11.30 10.14 -10.36
C HIS A 188 10.39 10.32 -11.57
N GLU A 189 10.26 9.30 -12.42
CA GLU A 189 9.33 9.29 -13.53
C GLU A 189 7.87 9.47 -13.05
N VAL A 190 7.45 8.73 -12.01
CA VAL A 190 6.10 8.89 -11.43
C VAL A 190 5.86 10.32 -10.95
N ILE A 191 6.82 10.93 -10.24
CA ILE A 191 6.70 12.31 -9.76
C ILE A 191 6.51 13.29 -10.92
N THR A 192 7.33 13.17 -11.97
CA THR A 192 7.24 14.02 -13.17
C THR A 192 5.91 13.84 -13.89
N LEU A 193 5.49 12.58 -14.10
CA LEU A 193 4.20 12.28 -14.74
C LEU A 193 3.03 12.85 -13.94
N CYS A 194 3.01 12.70 -12.62
CA CYS A 194 1.93 13.22 -11.78
C CYS A 194 1.83 14.75 -11.89
N LYS A 195 2.97 15.46 -11.84
CA LYS A 195 3.02 16.92 -12.01
C LYS A 195 2.49 17.37 -13.38
N ASP A 196 2.90 16.68 -14.45
CA ASP A 196 2.47 17.00 -15.82
C ASP A 196 1.00 16.68 -16.08
N LEU A 197 0.43 15.70 -15.35
CA LEU A 197 -0.96 15.26 -15.49
C LEU A 197 -1.92 16.10 -14.64
N GLU A 198 -1.45 16.67 -13.54
CA GLU A 198 -2.25 17.50 -12.62
C GLU A 198 -2.96 18.66 -13.33
N THR A 199 -2.29 19.29 -14.30
CA THR A 199 -2.84 20.38 -15.11
C THR A 199 -3.82 19.93 -16.20
N LYS A 200 -3.89 18.62 -16.48
CA LYS A 200 -4.67 18.05 -17.59
C LYS A 200 -5.91 17.29 -17.16
N VAL A 201 -5.86 16.62 -15.99
CA VAL A 201 -7.01 15.85 -15.51
C VAL A 201 -8.18 16.77 -15.14
N LEU A 202 -9.40 16.29 -15.39
CA LEU A 202 -10.62 17.06 -15.16
C LEU A 202 -11.16 16.89 -13.74
N ARG A 203 -10.79 15.82 -13.05
CA ARG A 203 -11.31 15.44 -11.72
C ARG A 203 -10.20 14.86 -10.85
N ASN A 204 -10.39 14.92 -9.52
CA ASN A 204 -9.56 14.24 -8.51
C ASN A 204 -8.05 14.52 -8.65
N LYS A 205 -7.69 15.79 -8.90
CA LYS A 205 -6.30 16.25 -9.05
C LYS A 205 -5.43 15.91 -7.85
N GLU A 206 -5.99 16.04 -6.65
CA GLU A 206 -5.34 15.71 -5.37
C GLU A 206 -4.80 14.28 -5.30
N ASN A 207 -5.45 13.32 -5.97
CA ASN A 207 -4.97 11.94 -6.00
C ASN A 207 -3.64 11.79 -6.77
N LEU A 208 -3.32 12.69 -7.70
CA LEU A 208 -2.00 12.74 -8.34
C LEU A 208 -0.93 13.26 -7.38
N LEU A 209 -1.28 14.20 -6.50
CA LEU A 209 -0.39 14.64 -5.42
C LEU A 209 -0.09 13.48 -4.46
N ASN A 210 -1.11 12.69 -4.12
CA ASN A 210 -0.95 11.49 -3.30
C ASN A 210 -0.02 10.45 -3.95
N PHE A 211 -0.14 10.21 -5.26
CA PHE A 211 0.79 9.32 -5.98
C PHE A 211 2.21 9.88 -6.05
N ALA A 212 2.36 11.19 -6.27
CA ALA A 212 3.66 11.85 -6.25
C ALA A 212 4.31 11.75 -4.87
N PHE A 213 3.56 11.97 -3.79
CA PHE A 213 4.04 11.84 -2.42
C PHE A 213 4.48 10.41 -2.11
N VAL A 214 3.68 9.40 -2.46
CA VAL A 214 4.04 7.98 -2.32
C VAL A 214 5.36 7.70 -3.04
N ALA A 215 5.53 8.21 -4.26
CA ALA A 215 6.76 8.05 -5.02
C ALA A 215 7.96 8.74 -4.36
N LYS A 216 7.81 9.97 -3.83
CA LYS A 216 8.84 10.67 -3.05
C LYS A 216 9.23 9.88 -1.80
N HIS A 217 8.25 9.31 -1.10
CA HIS A 217 8.46 8.52 0.11
C HIS A 217 9.22 7.20 -0.17
N ILE A 218 8.86 6.50 -1.26
CA ILE A 218 9.59 5.31 -1.73
C ILE A 218 11.01 5.67 -2.20
N LYS A 219 11.17 6.77 -2.95
CA LYS A 219 12.46 7.28 -3.39
C LYS A 219 13.37 7.57 -2.19
N PHE A 220 12.87 8.28 -1.18
CA PHE A 220 13.60 8.55 0.05
C PHE A 220 13.98 7.26 0.77
N TYR A 221 13.04 6.31 0.91
CA TYR A 221 13.32 5.00 1.50
C TYR A 221 14.52 4.32 0.81
N CYS A 222 14.55 4.28 -0.52
CA CYS A 222 15.67 3.71 -1.27
C CYS A 222 16.99 4.46 -1.01
N LYS A 223 16.98 5.81 -1.08
CA LYS A 223 18.17 6.65 -0.80
C LYS A 223 18.71 6.41 0.61
N LYS A 224 17.84 6.45 1.61
CA LYS A 224 18.17 6.20 3.03
C LYS A 224 18.79 4.83 3.24
N ARG A 225 18.28 3.80 2.58
CA ARG A 225 18.78 2.42 2.72
C ARG A 225 20.12 2.19 2.03
N ILE A 226 20.34 2.81 0.86
CA ILE A 226 21.66 2.84 0.21
C ILE A 226 22.67 3.51 1.14
N ASN A 227 22.35 4.70 1.66
CA ASN A 227 23.23 5.42 2.58
C ASN A 227 23.48 4.62 3.88
N SER A 228 22.44 4.02 4.47
CA SER A 228 22.58 3.16 5.66
C SER A 228 23.53 1.98 5.44
N LYS A 229 23.53 1.40 4.22
CA LYS A 229 24.46 0.33 3.85
C LYS A 229 25.90 0.86 3.74
N LYS A 230 26.12 2.01 3.10
CA LYS A 230 27.44 2.67 3.06
C LYS A 230 27.99 2.93 4.47
N LEU A 231 27.12 3.35 5.39
CA LEU A 231 27.47 3.65 6.77
C LEU A 231 27.77 2.41 7.63
N ALA A 232 27.35 1.21 7.20
CA ALA A 232 27.55 -0.02 7.96
C ALA A 232 29.04 -0.36 8.14
N ASP A 233 29.83 -0.11 7.10
CA ASP A 233 31.27 -0.38 7.07
C ASP A 233 32.12 0.91 7.18
N PHE A 234 31.46 2.07 7.36
CA PHE A 234 32.14 3.36 7.47
C PHE A 234 32.80 3.53 8.85
N SER A 235 34.12 3.79 8.83
CA SER A 235 34.88 4.15 10.03
C SER A 235 35.32 5.62 9.95
N PRO A 236 34.70 6.53 10.72
CA PRO A 236 35.06 7.95 10.71
C PRO A 236 36.53 8.20 11.09
N LYS A 237 37.13 7.35 11.93
CA LYS A 237 38.52 7.49 12.35
C LYS A 237 39.52 7.16 11.22
N ARG A 238 39.15 6.24 10.31
CA ARG A 238 40.03 5.75 9.24
C ARG A 238 39.76 6.37 7.87
N ALA A 239 38.61 7.03 7.68
CA ALA A 239 38.22 7.60 6.39
C ALA A 239 39.02 8.88 6.03
N LYS A 240 39.29 9.08 4.72
CA LYS A 240 39.86 10.33 4.18
C LYS A 240 38.89 11.51 4.38
N LYS A 241 39.41 12.72 4.58
CA LYS A 241 38.61 13.95 4.78
C LYS A 241 37.55 14.16 3.69
N ALA A 242 37.92 13.99 2.42
CA ALA A 242 37.00 14.14 1.29
C ALA A 242 35.79 13.18 1.37
N TYR A 243 36.03 11.92 1.74
CA TYR A 243 34.96 10.93 1.88
C TYR A 243 34.04 11.23 3.07
N LYS A 244 34.58 11.75 4.19
CA LYS A 244 33.76 12.25 5.31
C LYS A 244 32.84 13.37 4.87
N LEU A 245 33.37 14.36 4.14
CA LEU A 245 32.58 15.49 3.62
C LEU A 245 31.48 15.03 2.67
N GLN A 246 31.75 14.04 1.81
CA GLN A 246 30.73 13.44 0.97
C GLN A 246 29.60 12.81 1.79
N ILE A 247 29.93 12.00 2.79
CA ILE A 247 28.94 11.35 3.67
C ILE A 247 28.09 12.39 4.42
N ILE A 248 28.71 13.47 4.93
CA ILE A 248 28.00 14.57 5.59
C ILE A 248 26.98 15.19 4.62
N ARG A 249 27.38 15.55 3.40
CA ARG A 249 26.47 16.09 2.39
C ARG A 249 25.33 15.13 2.03
N GLU A 250 25.61 13.84 1.92
CA GLU A 250 24.57 12.83 1.69
C GLU A 250 23.55 12.79 2.84
N LEU A 251 24.01 12.92 4.09
CA LEU A 251 23.15 12.94 5.27
C LEU A 251 22.33 14.24 5.38
N GLU A 252 22.94 15.39 5.14
CA GLU A 252 22.24 16.69 5.09
C GLU A 252 21.12 16.69 4.05
N ASN A 253 21.38 16.12 2.86
CA ASN A 253 20.36 15.95 1.84
C ASN A 253 19.23 15.01 2.27
N LEU A 254 19.53 13.93 2.99
CA LEU A 254 18.50 13.04 3.54
C LEU A 254 17.67 13.74 4.61
N ILE A 255 18.28 14.55 5.47
CA ILE A 255 17.56 15.34 6.46
C ILE A 255 16.60 16.30 5.77
N LYS A 256 17.09 17.05 4.77
CA LYS A 256 16.25 17.97 3.98
C LYS A 256 15.08 17.25 3.29
N ASP A 257 15.34 16.11 2.65
CA ASP A 257 14.29 15.32 2.01
C ASP A 257 13.24 14.83 3.02
N LEU A 258 13.67 14.38 4.21
CA LEU A 258 12.75 13.91 5.26
C LEU A 258 11.90 15.03 5.82
N THR A 259 12.47 16.21 6.06
CA THR A 259 11.73 17.39 6.51
C THR A 259 10.70 17.81 5.48
N SER A 260 11.08 17.87 4.20
CA SER A 260 10.14 18.17 3.11
C SER A 260 9.02 17.12 2.99
N LEU A 261 9.33 15.85 3.21
CA LEU A 261 8.30 14.79 3.26
C LEU A 261 7.36 14.95 4.45
N LEU A 262 7.84 15.41 5.60
CA LEU A 262 7.00 15.67 6.77
C LEU A 262 6.03 16.83 6.49
N GLU A 263 6.55 17.94 5.98
CA GLU A 263 5.74 19.11 5.61
C GLU A 263 4.66 18.75 4.57
N GLU A 264 5.04 18.01 3.52
CA GLU A 264 4.10 17.56 2.50
C GLU A 264 3.07 16.57 3.06
N TYR A 265 3.48 15.68 3.98
CA TYR A 265 2.56 14.77 4.67
C TYR A 265 1.54 15.54 5.50
N GLU A 266 1.95 16.54 6.26
CA GLU A 266 1.05 17.38 7.07
C GLU A 266 0.04 18.12 6.19
N LEU A 267 0.51 18.71 5.08
CA LEU A 267 -0.37 19.36 4.11
C LEU A 267 -1.39 18.39 3.53
N LEU A 268 -0.94 17.23 3.05
CA LEU A 268 -1.84 16.22 2.50
C LEU A 268 -2.84 15.74 3.55
N TRP A 269 -2.37 15.43 4.76
CA TRP A 269 -3.20 14.98 5.87
C TRP A 269 -4.29 15.98 6.25
N MET A 270 -3.99 17.28 6.21
CA MET A 270 -4.96 18.34 6.50
C MET A 270 -5.86 18.70 5.32
N SER A 271 -5.41 18.48 4.08
CA SER A 271 -6.22 18.70 2.87
C SER A 271 -7.36 17.70 2.71
N VAL A 272 -7.33 16.64 3.51
CA VAL A 272 -8.35 15.59 3.55
C VAL A 272 -9.61 16.09 4.27
N ALA A 273 -10.63 16.47 3.50
CA ALA A 273 -12.01 16.65 3.98
C ALA A 273 -12.85 15.37 3.79
#